data_AF-A0A7S2M6B6-F1
#
_entry.id   AF-A0A7S2M6B6-F1
#
_cell.length_a   1.000
_cell.length_b   1.000
_cell.length_c   1.000
_cell.angle_alpha   90.00
_cell.angle_beta   90.00
_cell.angle_gamma   90.00
#
_symmetry.space_group_name_H-M   'P 1'
#
loop_
_entity.id
_entity.type
_entity.pdbx_description
1 polymer ?
#
loop_
_entity_poly.entity_id
_entity_poly.type
_entity_poly.pdbx_seq_one_letter_code
_entity_poly.pdbx_strand_id
1 'polypeptide(L)'
;FLGGLGVAFGAFGAHGLKKSIKDPELLESWKTASMYQMVHAAMIGVSASLGKGKKAPALFTAGVVCFSGSIYGLVLLPKGHGLRKVLGPVTPLGGLLFIAGWASMALGK
;
A
#
# COMPACT_ATOMS: atom_id res chain seq x y z
N PHE A 1 -5.40 -4.21 11.67
CA PHE A 1 -6.47 -3.60 10.85
C PHE A 1 -6.11 -3.31 9.38
N LEU A 2 -4.83 -3.23 8.99
CA LEU A 2 -4.44 -2.93 7.59
C LEU A 2 -5.12 -3.84 6.54
N GLY A 3 -5.27 -5.13 6.83
CA GLY A 3 -5.96 -6.07 5.94
C GLY A 3 -7.44 -5.73 5.72
N GLY A 4 -8.17 -5.40 6.80
CA GLY A 4 -9.57 -4.99 6.73
C GLY A 4 -9.75 -3.69 5.94
N LEU A 5 -8.88 -2.70 6.14
CA LEU A 5 -8.86 -1.49 5.31
C LEU A 5 -8.53 -1.80 3.85
N GLY A 6 -7.65 -2.78 3.60
CA GLY A 6 -7.27 -3.19 2.25
C GLY A 6 -8.45 -3.79 1.49
N VAL A 7 -9.26 -4.62 2.17
CA VAL A 7 -10.52 -5.17 1.65
C VAL A 7 -11.52 -4.04 1.38
N ALA A 8 -11.70 -3.12 2.34
CA ALA A 8 -12.62 -1.99 2.17
C ALA A 8 -12.25 -1.11 0.98
N PHE A 9 -10.98 -0.75 0.83
CA PHE A 9 -10.51 0.02 -0.32
C PHE A 9 -10.56 -0.76 -1.63
N GLY A 10 -10.29 -2.07 -1.62
CA GLY A 10 -10.46 -2.92 -2.79
C GLY A 10 -11.92 -2.95 -3.27
N ALA A 11 -12.87 -3.16 -2.34
CA ALA A 11 -14.30 -3.15 -2.63
C ALA A 11 -14.78 -1.79 -3.12
N PHE A 12 -14.34 -0.71 -2.47
CA PHE A 12 -14.62 0.66 -2.89
C PHE A 12 -14.08 0.94 -4.29
N GLY A 13 -12.85 0.52 -4.61
CA GLY A 13 -12.28 0.63 -5.95
C GLY A 13 -13.10 -0.08 -7.02
N ALA A 14 -13.52 -1.32 -6.74
CA ALA A 14 -14.25 -2.15 -7.71
C ALA A 14 -15.70 -1.70 -7.96
N HIS A 15 -16.40 -1.20 -6.94
CA HIS A 15 -17.85 -0.92 -7.02
C HIS A 15 -18.20 0.56 -6.93
N GLY A 16 -17.45 1.34 -6.13
CA GLY A 16 -17.68 2.76 -5.92
C GLY A 16 -16.90 3.63 -6.91
N LEU A 17 -15.57 3.50 -6.89
CA LEU A 17 -14.66 4.40 -7.59
C LEU A 17 -14.82 4.35 -9.11
N LYS A 18 -15.09 3.18 -9.70
CA LYS A 18 -15.38 3.03 -11.14
C LYS A 18 -16.59 3.82 -11.64
N LYS A 19 -17.51 4.20 -10.75
CA LYS A 19 -18.65 5.06 -11.11
C LYS A 19 -18.21 6.50 -11.35
N SER A 20 -17.23 6.97 -10.58
CA SER A 20 -16.76 8.36 -10.59
C SER A 20 -15.50 8.60 -11.42
N ILE A 21 -14.60 7.61 -11.51
CA ILE A 21 -13.35 7.70 -12.28
C ILE A 21 -13.46 6.82 -13.52
N LYS A 22 -13.23 7.43 -14.70
CA LYS A 22 -13.22 6.75 -16.00
C LYS A 22 -11.83 6.44 -16.54
N ASP A 23 -10.80 7.06 -15.95
CA ASP A 23 -9.41 6.83 -16.30
C ASP A 23 -8.98 5.41 -15.86
N PRO A 24 -8.66 4.50 -16.79
CA PRO A 24 -8.31 3.13 -16.46
C PRO A 24 -6.99 3.03 -15.70
N GLU A 25 -6.03 3.92 -15.93
CA GLU A 25 -4.71 3.89 -15.25
C GLU A 25 -4.85 4.24 -13.77
N LEU A 26 -5.73 5.18 -13.44
CA LEU A 26 -6.03 5.53 -12.04
C LEU A 26 -6.73 4.39 -11.30
N LEU A 27 -7.65 3.69 -11.98
CA LEU A 27 -8.34 2.52 -11.42
C LEU A 27 -7.37 1.35 -11.21
N GLU A 28 -6.46 1.13 -12.16
CA GLU A 28 -5.41 0.12 -12.02
C GLU A 28 -4.45 0.47 -10.87
N SER A 29 -4.03 1.73 -10.77
CA SER A 29 -3.19 2.22 -9.68
C SER A 29 -3.85 1.98 -8.31
N TRP A 30 -5.14 2.29 -8.19
CA TRP A 30 -5.92 2.00 -6.98
C TRP A 30 -5.94 0.51 -6.63
N LYS A 31 -6.18 -0.34 -7.64
CA LYS A 31 -6.17 -1.80 -7.47
C LYS A 31 -4.81 -2.29 -6.98
N THR A 32 -3.73 -1.79 -7.56
CA THR A 32 -2.35 -2.10 -7.16
C THR A 32 -2.10 -1.69 -5.71
N ALA A 33 -2.50 -0.47 -5.30
CA ALA A 33 -2.36 -0.01 -3.93
C ALA A 33 -3.10 -0.91 -2.92
N SER A 34 -4.34 -1.31 -3.23
CA SER A 34 -5.12 -2.26 -2.41
C SER A 34 -4.48 -3.63 -2.33
N MET A 35 -4.01 -4.16 -3.45
CA MET A 35 -3.33 -5.45 -3.48
C MET A 35 -2.07 -5.44 -2.62
N TYR A 36 -1.20 -4.44 -2.78
CA TYR A 36 0.02 -4.31 -1.99
C TYR A 36 -0.28 -4.14 -0.49
N GLN A 37 -1.33 -3.40 -0.14
CA GLN A 37 -1.77 -3.27 1.25
C GLN A 37 -2.20 -4.61 1.85
N MET A 38 -3.01 -5.39 1.14
CA MET A 38 -3.50 -6.69 1.63
C MET A 38 -2.38 -7.72 1.74
N VAL A 39 -1.50 -7.81 0.74
CA VAL A 39 -0.34 -8.72 0.76
C VAL A 39 0.53 -8.44 1.98
N HIS A 40 0.93 -7.19 2.19
CA HIS A 40 1.82 -6.85 3.29
C HIS A 40 1.12 -6.91 4.66
N ALA A 41 -0.19 -6.65 4.73
CA ALA A 41 -0.96 -6.91 5.94
C ALA A 41 -0.98 -8.40 6.33
N ALA A 42 -1.12 -9.30 5.36
CA ALA A 42 -1.01 -10.74 5.61
C ALA A 42 0.42 -11.11 6.04
N MET A 43 1.45 -10.51 5.41
CA MET A 43 2.84 -10.82 5.72
C MET A 43 3.29 -10.35 7.09
N ILE A 44 2.68 -9.30 7.64
CA ILE A 44 2.85 -8.93 9.06
C ILE A 44 2.42 -10.09 9.96
N GLY A 45 1.27 -10.72 9.70
CA GLY A 45 0.78 -11.87 10.46
C GLY A 45 1.68 -13.11 10.33
N VAL A 46 2.16 -13.38 9.11
CA VAL A 46 3.09 -14.50 8.87
C VAL A 46 4.44 -14.27 9.56
N SER A 47 5.00 -13.05 9.49
CA SER A 47 6.23 -12.71 10.20
C SER A 47 6.10 -12.96 11.70
N ALA A 48 4.97 -12.56 12.30
CA ALA A 48 4.68 -12.84 13.70
C ALA A 48 4.56 -14.35 13.98
N SER A 49 3.86 -15.11 13.13
CA SER A 49 3.69 -16.56 13.30
C SER A 49 4.99 -17.35 13.16
N LEU A 50 5.91 -16.91 12.29
CA LEU A 50 7.20 -17.57 12.08
C LEU A 50 8.26 -17.11 13.09
N GLY A 51 7.99 -16.05 13.86
CA GLY A 51 8.96 -15.42 14.75
C GLY A 51 10.17 -14.80 14.03
N LYS A 52 10.09 -14.63 12.71
CA LYS A 52 11.20 -14.16 11.85
C LYS A 52 11.04 -12.71 11.45
N GLY A 53 12.18 -12.04 11.27
CA GLY A 53 12.22 -10.70 10.72
C GLY A 53 11.57 -9.68 11.63
N LYS A 54 12.13 -9.49 12.82
CA LYS A 54 11.63 -8.56 13.87
C LYS A 54 11.29 -7.15 13.36
N LYS A 55 11.95 -6.69 12.30
CA LYS A 55 11.72 -5.37 11.69
C LYS A 55 10.66 -5.38 10.58
N ALA A 56 10.32 -6.55 10.03
CA ALA A 56 9.40 -6.70 8.91
C ALA A 56 8.01 -6.10 9.21
N PRO A 57 7.41 -6.29 10.41
CA PRO A 57 6.11 -5.68 10.70
C PRO A 57 6.09 -4.16 10.58
N ALA A 58 7.12 -3.49 11.11
CA ALA A 58 7.25 -2.05 11.05
C ALA A 58 7.52 -1.57 9.62
N LEU A 59 8.43 -2.25 8.90
CA LEU A 59 8.79 -1.93 7.52
C LEU A 59 7.60 -2.10 6.56
N PHE A 60 6.84 -3.19 6.69
CA PHE A 60 5.61 -3.40 5.92
C PHE A 60 4.53 -2.38 6.26
N THR A 61 4.33 -2.05 7.54
CA THR A 61 3.36 -1.04 7.95
C THR A 61 3.70 0.32 7.36
N ALA A 62 4.94 0.76 7.50
CA ALA A 62 5.41 2.02 6.92
C ALA A 62 5.34 1.99 5.38
N GLY A 63 5.69 0.87 4.75
CA GLY A 63 5.53 0.64 3.33
C GLY A 63 4.09 0.78 2.85
N VAL A 64 3.10 0.24 3.58
CA VAL A 64 1.67 0.40 3.24
C VAL A 64 1.25 1.86 3.30
N VAL A 65 1.64 2.58 4.34
CA VAL A 65 1.30 4.00 4.49
C VAL A 65 1.91 4.83 3.36
N CYS A 66 3.20 4.63 3.07
CA CYS A 66 3.91 5.39 2.05
C CYS A 66 3.52 4.98 0.62
N PHE A 67 3.41 3.69 0.31
CA PHE A 67 3.11 3.20 -1.04
C PHE A 67 1.62 3.25 -1.33
N SER A 68 0.81 2.50 -0.57
CA SER A 68 -0.63 2.38 -0.85
C SER A 68 -1.36 3.68 -0.51
N GLY A 69 -1.04 4.29 0.65
CA GLY A 69 -1.65 5.54 1.08
C GLY A 69 -1.42 6.69 0.10
N SER A 70 -0.20 6.83 -0.43
CA SER A 70 0.10 7.88 -1.41
C SER A 70 -0.63 7.67 -2.74
N ILE A 71 -0.72 6.43 -3.24
CA ILE A 71 -1.47 6.13 -4.46
C ILE A 71 -2.96 6.43 -4.27
N TYR A 72 -3.56 6.06 -3.13
CA TYR A 72 -4.95 6.44 -2.85
C TYR A 72 -5.14 7.95 -2.87
N GLY A 73 -4.23 8.71 -2.24
CA GLY A 73 -4.26 10.16 -2.29
C GLY A 73 -4.10 10.71 -3.71
N LEU A 74 -3.20 10.15 -4.52
CA LEU A 74 -3.00 10.54 -5.92
C LEU A 74 -4.21 10.23 -6.81
N VAL A 75 -5.04 9.25 -6.45
CA VAL A 75 -6.27 8.95 -7.19
C VAL A 75 -7.42 9.86 -6.77
N LEU A 76 -7.54 10.17 -5.47
CA LEU A 76 -8.65 10.97 -4.93
C LEU A 76 -8.44 12.48 -5.06
N LEU A 77 -7.20 12.97 -5.02
CA LEU A 77 -6.93 14.40 -5.08
C LEU A 77 -7.09 14.96 -6.49
N PRO A 78 -7.69 16.15 -6.68
CA PRO A 78 -7.79 16.79 -7.98
C PRO A 78 -6.43 17.02 -8.64
N LYS A 79 -6.39 17.00 -9.98
CA LYS A 79 -5.20 17.43 -10.73
C LYS A 79 -4.86 18.88 -10.34
N GLY A 80 -3.58 19.14 -10.08
CA GLY A 80 -3.10 20.45 -9.61
C GLY A 80 -3.05 20.63 -8.09
N HIS A 81 -3.63 19.71 -7.29
CA HIS A 81 -3.54 19.80 -5.84
C HIS A 81 -2.08 19.68 -5.35
N GLY A 82 -1.62 20.63 -4.53
CA GLY A 82 -0.22 20.75 -4.12
C GLY A 82 0.37 19.49 -3.48
N LEU A 83 -0.44 18.76 -2.69
CA LEU A 83 -0.02 17.50 -2.06
C LEU A 83 0.42 16.42 -3.06
N ARG A 84 -0.06 16.45 -4.31
CA ARG A 84 0.33 15.45 -5.32
C ARG A 84 1.84 15.50 -5.62
N LYS A 85 2.47 16.66 -5.48
CA LYS A 85 3.93 16.85 -5.64
C LYS A 85 4.74 16.13 -4.57
N VAL A 86 4.15 15.94 -3.39
CA VAL A 86 4.77 15.21 -2.27
C VAL A 86 4.42 13.73 -2.34
N LEU A 87 3.17 13.38 -2.66
CA LEU A 87 2.73 11.98 -2.69
C LEU A 87 3.43 11.16 -3.78
N GLY A 88 3.70 11.72 -4.95
CA GLY A 88 4.38 11.02 -6.05
C GLY A 88 5.74 10.42 -5.63
N PRO A 89 6.67 11.23 -5.09
CA PRO A 89 7.94 10.73 -4.57
C PRO A 89 7.86 9.82 -3.34
N VAL A 90 6.75 9.85 -2.59
CA VAL A 90 6.56 8.99 -1.40
C VAL A 90 6.25 7.53 -1.79
N THR A 91 5.61 7.30 -2.94
CA THR A 91 5.34 5.94 -3.46
C THR A 91 6.60 5.07 -3.56
N PRO A 92 7.68 5.46 -4.27
CA PRO A 92 8.87 4.62 -4.38
C PRO A 92 9.56 4.38 -3.03
N LEU A 93 9.51 5.34 -2.10
CA LEU A 93 10.02 5.13 -0.73
C LEU A 93 9.27 4.00 -0.02
N GLY A 94 7.94 3.93 -0.19
CA GLY A 94 7.15 2.81 0.32
C GLY A 94 7.54 1.47 -0.31
N GLY A 95 7.88 1.46 -1.60
CA GLY A 95 8.40 0.28 -2.28
C GLY A 95 9.73 -0.21 -1.69
N LEU A 96 10.66 0.71 -1.40
CA LEU A 96 11.92 0.38 -0.73
C LEU A 96 11.70 -0.20 0.68
N LEU A 97 10.72 0.33 1.42
CA LEU A 97 10.34 -0.21 2.73
C LEU A 97 9.78 -1.63 2.64
N PHE A 98 8.97 -1.92 1.61
CA PHE A 98 8.52 -3.29 1.35
C PHE A 98 9.70 -4.23 1.07
N ILE A 99 10.62 -3.84 0.18
CA ILE A 99 11.82 -4.64 -0.12
C ILE A 99 12.64 -4.90 1.16
N ALA A 100 12.86 -3.87 1.98
CA ALA A 100 13.55 -4.00 3.26
C ALA A 100 12.81 -4.94 4.23
N GLY A 101 11.48 -4.91 4.26
CA GLY A 101 10.66 -5.81 5.07
C GLY A 101 10.83 -7.28 4.64
N TRP A 102 10.80 -7.54 3.34
CA TRP A 102 11.06 -8.87 2.79
C TRP A 102 12.49 -9.34 3.06
N ALA A 103 13.48 -8.46 2.88
CA ALA A 103 14.87 -8.75 3.23
C ALA A 103 15.01 -9.06 4.73
N SER A 104 14.30 -8.33 5.60
CA SER A 104 14.28 -8.63 7.03
C SER A 104 13.68 -9.99 7.34
N MET A 105 12.68 -10.48 6.59
CA MET A 105 12.13 -11.83 6.79
C MET A 105 13.07 -12.92 6.27
N ALA A 106 13.78 -12.66 5.17
CA ALA A 106 14.67 -13.63 4.55
C ALA A 106 16.00 -13.78 5.33
N LEU A 107 16.56 -12.66 5.81
CA LEU A 107 17.89 -12.61 6.42
C LEU A 107 17.85 -12.45 7.94
N GLY A 108 16.75 -11.93 8.48
CA GLY A 108 16.59 -11.71 9.92
C GLY A 108 16.16 -12.97 10.64
N LYS A 109 16.83 -13.26 11.76
CA LYS A 109 16.41 -14.30 12.71
C LYS A 109 15.10 -13.92 13.38
#